data_AF-A0A4R6AAI8-F1
#
_entry.id   AF-A0A4R6AAI8-F1
#
_cell.length_a   1.000
_cell.length_b   1.000
_cell.length_c   1.000
_cell.angle_alpha   90.00
_cell.angle_beta   90.00
_cell.angle_gamma   90.00
#
_symmetry.space_group_name_H-M   'P 1'
#
loop_
_entity.id
_entity.type
_entity.pdbx_description
1 polymer ?
#
loop_
_entity_poly.entity_id
_entity_poly.type
_entity_poly.pdbx_seq_one_letter_code
_entity_poly.pdbx_strand_id
1 'polypeptide(L)'
;MQITLTDLGTTCALHAVTISSTTDFPLPTPADTLRDGLRAILAEPTKQNHTASNVLLVRRPTGIDVVSPVGSFLVPYPNLFPLV
;
A
#
# COMPACT_ATOMS: atom_id res chain seq x y z
N MET A 1 7.95 -12.61 -1.94
CA MET A 1 8.13 -11.16 -1.75
C MET A 1 7.09 -10.71 -0.73
N GLN A 2 7.55 -10.27 0.44
CA GLN A 2 6.70 -9.77 1.50
C GLN A 2 6.71 -8.25 1.43
N ILE A 3 5.55 -7.61 1.58
CA ILE A 3 5.45 -6.16 1.69
C ILE A 3 4.86 -5.85 3.06
N THR A 4 5.53 -4.98 3.82
CA THR A 4 5.07 -4.49 5.12
C THR A 4 4.97 -2.97 5.12
N LEU A 5 4.02 -2.39 5.86
CA LEU A 5 4.04 -0.95 6.17
C LEU A 5 4.98 -0.70 7.34
N THR A 6 5.85 0.27 7.19
CA THR A 6 6.63 0.83 8.30
C THR A 6 6.15 2.26 8.53
N ASP A 7 5.78 2.58 9.76
CA ASP A 7 5.47 3.95 10.16
C ASP A 7 6.77 4.68 10.50
N LEU A 8 7.00 5.82 9.85
CA LEU A 8 8.16 6.70 10.09
C LEU A 8 7.76 7.97 10.88
N GLY A 9 6.56 7.98 11.47
CA GLY A 9 6.04 9.04 12.31
C GLY A 9 5.17 10.05 11.55
N THR A 10 5.75 10.74 10.56
CA THR A 10 5.03 11.72 9.71
C THR A 10 4.70 11.19 8.32
N THR A 11 5.34 10.10 7.93
CA THR A 11 5.20 9.41 6.64
C THR A 11 5.19 7.91 6.88
N CYS A 12 4.69 7.13 5.93
CA CYS A 12 4.83 5.69 5.94
C CYS A 12 5.79 5.24 4.84
N ALA A 13 6.39 4.07 4.99
CA ALA A 13 7.14 3.42 3.93
C ALA A 13 6.56 2.03 3.64
N LEU A 14 6.55 1.64 2.36
CA LEU A 14 6.35 0.26 1.97
C LEU A 14 7.71 -0.44 1.98
N HIS A 15 7.90 -1.35 2.91
CA HIS A 15 9.10 -2.18 2.99
C HIS A 15 8.88 -3.46 2.20
N ALA A 16 9.58 -3.59 1.07
CA ALA A 16 9.55 -4.78 0.24
C ALA A 16 10.74 -5.70 0.56
N VAL A 17 10.45 -6.91 1.05
CA VAL A 17 11.44 -7.95 1.34
C VAL A 17 11.37 -9.03 0.27
N THR A 18 12.48 -9.24 -0.42
CA THR A 18 12.73 -10.40 -1.28
C THR A 18 13.74 -11.35 -0.61
N ILE A 19 14.01 -12.49 -1.23
CA ILE A 19 14.98 -13.48 -0.70
C ILE A 19 16.40 -12.88 -0.63
N SER A 20 16.69 -11.84 -1.44
CA SER A 20 18.03 -11.28 -1.61
C SER A 20 18.12 -9.77 -1.39
N SER A 21 17.03 -9.06 -1.12
CA SER A 21 17.04 -7.61 -0.93
C SER A 21 15.87 -7.11 -0.09
N THR A 22 16.11 -6.01 0.62
CA THR A 22 15.09 -5.19 1.29
C THR A 22 15.10 -3.79 0.70
N THR A 23 13.95 -3.30 0.27
CA THR A 23 13.81 -1.95 -0.29
C THR A 23 12.71 -1.20 0.44
N ASP A 24 13.05 -0.03 0.98
CA ASP A 24 12.11 0.91 1.58
C ASP A 24 11.62 1.92 0.56
N PHE A 25 10.31 2.01 0.38
CA PHE A 25 9.67 3.00 -0.47
C PHE A 25 8.92 4.02 0.38
N PRO A 26 9.52 5.19 0.68
CA PRO A 26 8.88 6.22 1.48
C PRO A 26 7.69 6.83 0.71
N LEU A 27 6.52 6.80 1.33
CA LEU A 27 5.29 7.38 0.82
C LEU A 27 5.00 8.70 1.56
N PRO A 28 4.68 9.79 0.85
CA PRO A 28 4.35 11.08 1.46
C PRO A 28 2.89 11.08 1.97
N THR A 29 2.53 10.09 2.79
CA THR A 29 1.20 9.91 3.36
C THR A 29 1.34 9.24 4.73
N PRO A 30 0.56 9.63 5.75
CA PRO A 30 0.56 8.97 7.05
C PRO A 30 0.16 7.50 6.94
N ALA A 31 0.70 6.65 7.80
CA ALA A 31 0.38 5.22 7.82
C ALA A 31 -1.12 4.98 7.97
N ASP A 32 -1.78 5.70 8.89
CA ASP A 32 -3.21 5.53 9.15
C ASP A 32 -4.09 5.92 7.96
N THR A 33 -3.75 6.99 7.24
CA THR A 33 -4.48 7.38 6.02
C THR A 33 -4.37 6.31 4.94
N LEU A 34 -3.19 5.68 4.80
CA LEU A 34 -3.02 4.59 3.86
C LEU A 34 -3.79 3.34 4.29
N ARG A 35 -3.78 3.00 5.59
CA ARG A 35 -4.58 1.89 6.14
C ARG A 35 -6.07 2.11 5.94
N ASP A 36 -6.59 3.30 6.23
CA ASP A 36 -7.99 3.66 6.03
C ASP A 36 -8.38 3.57 4.55
N GLY A 37 -7.49 4.01 3.66
CA GLY A 37 -7.69 3.88 2.22
C GLY A 37 -7.73 2.42 1.76
N LEU A 38 -6.82 1.58 2.27
CA LEU A 38 -6.79 0.14 2.01
C LEU A 38 -8.06 -0.55 2.55
N ARG A 39 -8.50 -0.18 3.76
CA ARG A 39 -9.79 -0.63 4.34
C ARG A 39 -10.95 -0.25 3.43
N ALA A 40 -11.02 1.00 2.98
CA ALA A 40 -12.12 1.51 2.17
C ALA A 40 -12.21 0.81 0.80
N ILE A 41 -11.07 0.61 0.11
CA ILE A 41 -11.08 -0.10 -1.17
C ILE A 41 -11.37 -1.59 -0.98
N LEU A 42 -10.92 -2.22 0.11
CA LEU A 42 -11.19 -3.63 0.38
C LEU A 42 -12.64 -3.89 0.77
N ALA A 43 -13.26 -2.98 1.54
CA ALA A 43 -14.65 -3.06 1.96
C ALA A 43 -15.65 -2.96 0.79
N GLU A 44 -15.24 -2.32 -0.32
CA GLU A 44 -16.11 -2.02 -1.46
C GLU A 44 -15.62 -2.78 -2.71
N PRO A 45 -16.08 -4.02 -2.96
CA PRO A 45 -15.51 -4.89 -4.00
C PRO A 45 -15.72 -4.39 -5.43
N THR A 46 -16.72 -3.54 -5.67
CA THR A 46 -16.98 -2.90 -6.96
C THR A 46 -16.06 -1.71 -7.23
N LYS A 47 -15.39 -1.19 -6.20
CA LYS A 47 -14.51 -0.04 -6.31
C LYS A 47 -13.16 -0.48 -6.87
N GLN A 48 -12.88 -0.02 -8.09
CA GLN A 48 -11.59 -0.29 -8.73
C GLN A 48 -10.48 0.63 -8.23
N ASN A 49 -10.79 1.89 -7.93
CA ASN A 49 -9.78 2.87 -7.53
C ASN A 49 -10.20 3.61 -6.26
N HIS A 50 -9.24 3.91 -5.39
CA HIS A 50 -9.46 4.73 -4.20
C HIS A 50 -8.26 5.63 -3.94
N THR A 51 -8.48 6.91 -3.69
CA THR A 51 -7.41 7.85 -3.39
C THR A 51 -7.31 8.04 -1.88
N ALA A 52 -6.13 7.75 -1.33
CA ALA A 52 -5.77 7.96 0.06
C ALA A 52 -4.70 9.07 0.12
N SER A 53 -5.12 10.31 0.35
CA SER A 53 -4.24 11.49 0.29
C SER A 53 -3.49 11.59 -1.05
N ASN A 54 -2.17 11.43 -1.05
CA ASN A 54 -1.30 11.55 -2.23
C ASN A 54 -1.06 10.20 -2.93
N VAL A 55 -1.74 9.15 -2.49
CA VAL A 55 -1.58 7.79 -2.99
C VAL A 55 -2.89 7.32 -3.64
N LEU A 56 -2.78 6.79 -4.85
CA LEU A 56 -3.88 6.16 -5.57
C LEU A 56 -3.77 4.64 -5.44
N LEU A 57 -4.79 4.04 -4.85
CA LEU A 57 -4.94 2.59 -4.71
C LEU A 57 -5.74 2.08 -5.89
N VAL A 58 -5.16 1.17 -6.67
CA VAL A 58 -5.79 0.56 -7.85
C VAL A 58 -5.95 -0.94 -7.61
N ARG A 59 -7.18 -1.41 -7.54
CA ARG A 59 -7.50 -2.83 -7.41
C ARG A 59 -7.09 -3.57 -8.68
N ARG A 60 -6.31 -4.63 -8.51
CA ARG A 60 -5.90 -5.58 -9.55
C ARG A 60 -6.40 -6.98 -9.19
N PRO A 61 -6.42 -7.92 -10.16
CA PRO A 61 -6.77 -9.31 -9.89
C PRO A 61 -5.86 -9.99 -8.85
N THR A 62 -4.58 -9.56 -8.78
CA THR A 62 -3.56 -10.17 -7.92
C THR A 62 -3.27 -9.39 -6.63
N GLY A 63 -3.83 -8.19 -6.45
CA GLY A 63 -3.56 -7.33 -5.30
C GLY A 63 -4.05 -5.90 -5.49
N ILE A 64 -3.47 -4.96 -4.74
CA ILE A 64 -3.71 -3.53 -4.89
C ILE A 64 -2.42 -2.86 -5.30
N ASP A 65 -2.45 -2.13 -6.41
CA ASP A 65 -1.39 -1.24 -6.83
C ASP A 65 -1.45 0.04 -5.99
N VAL A 66 -0.35 0.36 -5.32
CA VAL A 66 -0.18 1.57 -4.53
C VAL A 66 0.63 2.55 -5.38
N VAL A 67 -0.08 3.43 -6.08
CA VAL A 67 0.49 4.44 -6.98
C VAL A 67 0.75 5.71 -6.18
N SER A 68 1.99 6.16 -6.17
CA SER A 68 2.43 7.35 -5.45
C SER A 68 3.37 8.19 -6.33
N PRO A 69 3.70 9.43 -5.94
CA PRO A 69 4.65 10.26 -6.68
C PRO A 69 6.04 9.62 -6.81
N VAL A 70 6.41 8.70 -5.91
CA VAL A 70 7.70 8.01 -5.91
C VAL A 70 7.71 6.73 -6.76
N GLY A 71 6.55 6.26 -7.21
CA GLY A 71 6.42 5.03 -7.99
C GLY A 71 5.11 4.27 -7.74
N SER A 72 4.95 3.14 -8.44
CA SER A 72 3.82 2.22 -8.32
C SER A 72 4.27 0.89 -7.73
N PHE A 73 3.55 0.40 -6.72
CA PHE A 73 3.89 -0.82 -6.01
C PHE A 73 2.70 -1.76 -5.90
N LEU A 74 2.80 -2.94 -6.51
CA LEU A 74 1.78 -3.97 -6.36
C LEU A 74 1.92 -4.68 -5.01
N VAL A 75 0.92 -4.50 -4.14
CA VAL A 75 0.78 -5.22 -2.87
C VAL A 75 -0.17 -6.41 -3.05
N PRO A 76 0.32 -7.67 -2.99
CA PRO A 76 -0.54 -8.84 -3.12
C PRO A 76 -1.58 -8.94 -2.01
N TYR A 77 -2.77 -9.48 -2.30
CA TYR A 77 -3.82 -9.68 -1.28
C TYR A 77 -3.37 -10.38 0.01
N PRO A 78 -2.57 -11.46 -0.03
CA PRO A 78 -2.07 -12.09 1.20
C PRO A 78 -1.27 -11.14 2.10
N ASN A 79 -0.61 -10.14 1.51
CA ASN A 79 0.20 -9.15 2.22
C ASN A 79 -0.62 -7.92 2.62
N LEU A 80 -1.87 -7.78 2.17
CA LEU A 80 -2.74 -6.66 2.52
C LEU A 80 -3.41 -6.85 3.88
N PHE A 81 -3.88 -8.06 4.20
CA PHE A 81 -4.60 -8.30 5.45
C PHE A 81 -3.83 -7.95 6.73
N PRO A 82 -2.50 -8.15 6.84
CA PRO A 82 -1.73 -7.70 8.00
C PRO A 82 -1.58 -6.18 8.12
N LEU A 83 -1.82 -5.44 7.03
CA LEU A 83 -1.66 -3.99 6.97
C LEU A 83 -2.93 -3.24 7.37
N VAL A 84 -4.06 -3.95 7.36
CA VAL A 84 -5.41 -3.41 7.46
C VAL A 84 -5.91 -3.57 8.87
#